data_AF-A0A955LHR3-F1
#
_entry.id   AF-A0A955LHR3-F1
#
_cell.length_a   1.000
_cell.length_b   1.000
_cell.length_c   1.000
_cell.angle_alpha   90.00
_cell.angle_beta   90.00
_cell.angle_gamma   90.00
#
_symmetry.space_group_name_H-M   'P 1'
#
loop_
_entity.id
_entity.type
_entity.pdbx_description
1 polymer ?
#
loop_
_entity_poly.entity_id
_entity_poly.type
_entity_poly.pdbx_seq_one_letter_code
_entity_poly.pdbx_strand_id
1 'polypeptide(L)'
;HLLREIIFWPDLKNLYTNTEEERQRALTVYKRSQEHVIGKLHDLMMQHQSSNNFVLVTHGNVIRSLIAHENNISPEEMIKIETHHTGITELDYTDHGTFTITRTDDIKHLKS
;
A
#
# COMPACT_ATOMS: atom_id res chain seq x y z
N HIS A 1 -14.29 4.37 13.51
CA HIS A 1 -13.20 5.15 14.14
C HIS A 1 -12.20 5.54 13.07
N LEU A 2 -11.74 6.80 13.03
CA LEU A 2 -10.70 7.26 12.09
C LEU A 2 -9.33 7.12 12.78
N LEU A 3 -8.53 6.16 12.33
CA LEU A 3 -7.15 5.98 12.77
C LEU A 3 -6.24 7.00 12.07
N ARG A 4 -5.39 7.68 12.84
CA ARG A 4 -4.35 8.58 12.34
C ARG A 4 -2.99 8.00 12.72
N GLU A 5 -2.42 7.19 11.83
CA GLU A 5 -1.01 6.79 11.92
C GLU A 5 -0.25 7.33 10.71
N ILE A 6 0.93 7.93 10.96
CA ILE A 6 1.82 8.43 9.91
C ILE A 6 2.79 7.31 9.56
N ILE A 7 2.66 6.75 8.37
CA ILE A 7 3.58 5.77 7.80
C ILE A 7 4.56 6.52 6.90
N PHE A 8 5.84 6.54 7.27
CA PHE A 8 6.88 7.14 6.44
C PHE A 8 7.21 6.23 5.25
N TRP A 9 7.10 6.77 4.03
CA TRP A 9 7.39 6.04 2.81
C TRP A 9 8.62 6.61 2.09
N PRO A 10 9.64 5.80 1.73
CA PRO A 10 10.81 6.28 1.01
C PRO A 10 10.46 6.72 -0.42
N ASP A 11 11.07 7.79 -0.93
CA ASP A 11 10.90 8.17 -2.33
C ASP A 11 11.63 7.19 -3.25
N LEU A 12 10.86 6.34 -3.91
CA LEU A 12 11.35 5.28 -4.79
C LEU A 12 11.66 5.76 -6.21
N LYS A 13 11.37 7.03 -6.56
CA LYS A 13 11.78 7.60 -7.86
C LYS A 13 13.31 7.56 -8.04
N ASN A 14 14.05 7.56 -6.93
CA ASN A 14 15.50 7.46 -6.89
C ASN A 14 16.05 6.05 -7.19
N LEU A 15 15.19 5.01 -7.31
CA LEU A 15 15.61 3.67 -7.73
C LEU A 15 16.23 3.64 -9.15
N TYR A 16 15.95 4.65 -9.97
CA TYR A 16 16.31 4.69 -11.40
C TYR A 16 17.46 5.63 -11.75
N THR A 17 17.87 6.52 -10.84
CA THR A 17 18.84 7.58 -11.11
C THR A 17 20.19 7.37 -10.44
N ASN A 18 20.32 6.28 -9.68
CA ASN A 18 21.37 6.11 -8.69
C ASN A 18 22.28 4.91 -9.02
N THR A 19 23.44 4.87 -8.38
CA THR A 19 24.40 3.76 -8.47
C THR A 19 23.78 2.43 -7.98
N GLU A 20 24.37 1.29 -8.35
CA GLU A 20 23.86 -0.03 -7.91
C GLU A 20 23.81 -0.16 -6.38
N GLU A 21 24.78 0.43 -5.65
CA GLU A 21 24.79 0.44 -4.19
C GLU A 21 23.59 1.20 -3.60
N GLU A 22 23.30 2.38 -4.14
CA GLU A 22 22.15 3.19 -3.73
C GLU A 22 20.83 2.51 -4.08
N ARG A 23 20.75 1.81 -5.22
CA ARG A 23 19.58 1.00 -5.59
C ARG A 23 19.35 -0.12 -4.59
N GLN A 24 20.38 -0.88 -4.22
CA GLN A 24 20.26 -1.95 -3.22
C GLN A 24 19.84 -1.42 -1.84
N ARG A 25 20.36 -0.25 -1.45
CA ARG A 25 19.92 0.43 -0.22
C ARG A 25 18.45 0.80 -0.28
N ALA A 26 17.99 1.38 -1.38
CA ALA A 26 16.59 1.76 -1.57
C ALA A 26 15.65 0.53 -1.56
N LEU A 27 16.05 -0.58 -2.20
CA LEU A 27 15.31 -1.85 -2.17
C LEU A 27 15.22 -2.42 -0.74
N THR A 28 16.29 -2.30 0.05
CA THR A 28 16.29 -2.76 1.45
C THR A 28 15.35 -1.94 2.32
N VAL A 29 15.36 -0.61 2.16
CA VAL A 29 14.43 0.28 2.88
C VAL A 29 12.99 0.01 2.45
N TYR A 30 12.76 -0.17 1.15
CA TYR A 30 11.46 -0.54 0.60
C TYR A 30 10.88 -1.79 1.27
N LYS A 31 11.63 -2.90 1.29
CA LYS A 31 11.15 -4.17 1.85
C LYS A 31 10.75 -4.02 3.32
N ARG A 32 11.59 -3.36 4.12
CA ARG A 32 11.31 -3.08 5.53
C ARG A 32 10.07 -2.21 5.71
N SER A 33 9.92 -1.16 4.89
CA SER A 33 8.74 -0.31 4.90
C SER A 33 7.48 -1.08 4.52
N GLN A 34 7.54 -1.92 3.48
CA GLN A 34 6.42 -2.76 3.05
C GLN A 34 6.02 -3.76 4.14
N GLU A 35 6.97 -4.50 4.70
CA GLU A 35 6.73 -5.45 5.81
C GLU A 35 6.08 -4.74 7.02
N HIS A 36 6.57 -3.56 7.39
CA HIS A 36 6.02 -2.78 8.50
C HIS A 36 4.58 -2.33 8.24
N VAL A 37 4.28 -1.87 7.01
CA VAL A 37 2.92 -1.46 6.63
C VAL A 37 1.96 -2.64 6.65
N ILE A 38 2.32 -3.74 6.01
CA ILE A 38 1.46 -4.93 5.93
C ILE A 38 1.21 -5.52 7.31
N GLY A 39 2.25 -5.64 8.14
CA GLY A 39 2.13 -6.11 9.52
C GLY A 39 1.16 -5.24 10.34
N LYS A 40 1.30 -3.92 10.26
CA LYS A 40 0.38 -2.99 10.94
C LYS A 40 -1.06 -3.10 10.44
N LEU A 41 -1.27 -3.25 9.13
CA LEU A 41 -2.60 -3.42 8.58
C LEU A 41 -3.24 -4.71 9.04
N HIS A 42 -2.49 -5.81 9.05
CA HIS A 42 -2.93 -7.09 9.58
C HIS A 42 -3.33 -6.96 11.06
N ASP A 43 -2.48 -6.34 11.90
CA ASP A 43 -2.80 -6.08 13.31
C ASP A 43 -4.09 -5.27 13.48
N LEU A 44 -4.29 -4.24 12.65
CA LEU A 44 -5.51 -3.42 12.67
C LEU A 44 -6.76 -4.21 12.27
N MET A 45 -6.66 -5.05 11.22
CA MET A 45 -7.78 -5.92 10.81
C MET A 45 -8.12 -6.92 11.91
N MET A 46 -7.11 -7.52 12.55
CA MET A 46 -7.27 -8.45 13.67
C MET A 46 -7.91 -7.78 14.89
N GLN A 47 -7.52 -6.54 15.22
CA GLN A 47 -8.09 -5.79 16.35
C GLN A 47 -9.56 -5.41 16.15
N HIS A 48 -10.01 -5.33 14.90
CA HIS A 48 -11.33 -4.82 14.57
C HIS A 48 -12.19 -5.80 13.75
N GLN A 49 -11.94 -7.11 13.83
CA GLN A 49 -12.70 -8.17 13.13
C GLN A 49 -14.24 -8.07 13.28
N SER A 50 -14.74 -7.41 14.32
CA SER A 50 -16.18 -7.23 14.56
C SER A 50 -16.84 -6.13 13.70
N SER A 51 -16.09 -5.33 12.95
CA SER A 51 -16.67 -4.32 12.06
C SER A 51 -16.70 -4.82 10.62
N ASN A 52 -17.83 -4.62 9.94
CA ASN A 52 -18.01 -5.12 8.58
C ASN A 52 -17.19 -4.35 7.52
N ASN A 53 -16.78 -3.10 7.80
CA ASN A 53 -16.07 -2.24 6.83
C ASN A 53 -15.08 -1.30 7.51
N PHE A 54 -13.86 -1.19 6.95
CA PHE A 54 -12.83 -0.23 7.36
C PHE A 54 -12.54 0.76 6.25
N VAL A 55 -12.32 2.02 6.63
CA VAL A 55 -11.80 3.04 5.72
C VAL A 55 -10.43 3.47 6.23
N LEU A 56 -9.41 3.19 5.44
CA LEU A 56 -8.05 3.67 5.65
C LEU A 56 -7.81 4.87 4.74
N VAL A 57 -7.50 6.02 5.33
CA VAL A 57 -7.07 7.21 4.59
C VAL A 57 -5.54 7.28 4.68
N THR A 58 -4.86 7.16 3.54
CA THR A 58 -3.40 7.08 3.48
C THR A 58 -2.85 7.69 2.18
N HIS A 59 -1.54 7.58 1.98
CA HIS A 59 -0.85 8.02 0.78
C HIS A 59 -0.85 6.97 -0.32
N GLY A 60 -0.77 7.42 -1.57
CA GLY A 60 -0.73 6.53 -2.74
C GLY A 60 0.37 5.46 -2.66
N ASN A 61 1.53 5.78 -2.06
CA ASN A 61 2.60 4.80 -1.92
C ASN A 61 2.25 3.62 -1.00
N VAL A 62 1.51 3.86 0.08
CA VAL A 62 1.04 2.79 0.98
C VAL A 62 0.10 1.85 0.22
N ILE A 63 -0.82 2.43 -0.58
CA ILE A 63 -1.73 1.66 -1.44
C ILE A 63 -0.95 0.84 -2.47
N ARG A 64 0.03 1.44 -3.15
CA ARG A 64 0.86 0.75 -4.14
C ARG A 64 1.59 -0.44 -3.53
N SER A 65 2.04 -0.34 -2.28
CA SER A 65 2.79 -1.40 -1.62
C SER A 65 1.93 -2.54 -1.10
N LEU A 66 0.69 -2.23 -0.70
CA LEU A 66 -0.36 -3.23 -0.55
C LEU A 66 -0.58 -3.99 -1.85
N ILE A 67 -0.82 -3.25 -2.94
CA ILE A 67 -1.03 -3.87 -4.26
C ILE A 67 0.17 -4.71 -4.67
N ALA A 68 1.39 -4.21 -4.44
CA ALA A 68 2.61 -4.91 -4.80
C ALA A 68 2.83 -6.18 -3.98
N HIS A 69 2.52 -6.13 -2.68
CA HIS A 69 2.62 -7.27 -1.79
C HIS A 69 1.66 -8.38 -2.25
N GLU A 70 0.39 -8.07 -2.43
CA GLU A 70 -0.63 -9.07 -2.78
C GLU A 70 -0.44 -9.66 -4.18
N ASN A 71 0.09 -8.88 -5.13
CA ASN A 71 0.34 -9.37 -6.50
C ASN A 71 1.76 -9.92 -6.70
N ASN A 72 2.60 -9.93 -5.66
CA ASN A 72 4.00 -10.36 -5.72
C ASN A 72 4.78 -9.71 -6.88
N ILE A 73 4.58 -8.40 -7.09
CA ILE A 73 5.27 -7.65 -8.14
C ILE A 73 6.48 -6.90 -7.58
N SER A 74 7.44 -6.62 -8.46
CA SER A 74 8.69 -5.96 -8.09
C SER A 74 8.49 -4.49 -7.66
N PRO A 75 9.38 -3.91 -6.85
CA PRO A 75 9.37 -2.48 -6.54
C PRO A 75 9.38 -1.60 -7.80
N GLU A 76 10.08 -2.05 -8.84
CA GLU A 76 10.16 -1.40 -10.15
C GLU A 76 8.83 -1.42 -10.91
N GLU A 77 8.01 -2.46 -10.75
CA GLU A 77 6.67 -2.50 -11.30
C GLU A 77 5.69 -1.72 -10.44
N MET A 78 5.87 -1.75 -9.12
CA MET A 78 5.04 -1.00 -8.19
C MET A 78 5.01 0.49 -8.50
N ILE A 79 6.15 1.10 -8.83
CA ILE A 79 6.18 2.55 -9.12
C ILE A 79 5.33 2.94 -10.34
N LYS A 80 5.02 1.98 -11.22
CA LYS A 80 4.18 2.17 -12.41
C LYS A 80 2.69 2.11 -12.08
N ILE A 81 2.31 1.65 -10.90
CA ILE A 81 0.92 1.66 -10.45
C ILE A 81 0.49 3.11 -10.26
N GLU A 82 -0.56 3.51 -10.98
CA GLU A 82 -1.18 4.82 -10.80
C GLU A 82 -2.01 4.84 -9.51
N THR A 83 -1.93 5.97 -8.83
CA THR A 83 -2.80 6.28 -7.70
C THR A 83 -3.17 7.75 -7.80
N HIS A 84 -4.45 8.04 -7.96
CA HIS A 84 -4.98 9.38 -8.06
C HIS A 84 -5.20 9.95 -6.66
N HIS A 85 -5.10 11.28 -6.53
CA HIS A 85 -5.59 11.95 -5.34
C HIS A 85 -7.07 11.63 -5.17
N THR A 86 -7.46 11.28 -3.95
CA THR A 86 -8.84 10.86 -3.59
C THR A 86 -9.35 9.60 -4.30
N GLY A 87 -8.49 8.86 -5.02
CA GLY A 87 -8.85 7.55 -5.56
C GLY A 87 -9.17 6.53 -4.46
N ILE A 88 -10.12 5.63 -4.74
CA ILE A 88 -10.56 4.60 -3.79
C ILE A 88 -10.07 3.23 -4.26
N THR A 89 -9.31 2.55 -3.41
CA THR A 89 -8.92 1.14 -3.57
C THR A 89 -9.65 0.32 -2.52
N GLU A 90 -10.34 -0.74 -2.95
CA GLU A 90 -11.09 -1.66 -2.09
C GLU A 90 -10.38 -3.00 -2.03
N LEU A 91 -10.29 -3.54 -0.82
CA LEU A 91 -9.68 -4.82 -0.52
C LEU A 91 -10.65 -5.63 0.34
N ASP A 92 -10.80 -6.91 0.01
CA ASP A 92 -11.43 -7.88 0.88
C ASP A 92 -10.36 -8.54 1.74
N TYR A 93 -10.55 -8.53 3.05
CA TYR A 93 -9.68 -9.24 4.00
C TYR A 93 -10.34 -10.57 4.36
N THR A 94 -9.67 -11.68 4.07
CA THR A 94 -10.20 -13.01 4.40
C THR A 94 -9.82 -13.42 5.82
N ASP A 95 -10.58 -14.35 6.40
CA ASP A 95 -10.32 -14.92 7.73
C ASP A 95 -8.94 -15.62 7.84
N HIS A 96 -8.26 -15.84 6.70
CA HIS A 96 -6.93 -16.44 6.61
C HIS A 96 -5.80 -15.41 6.58
N GLY A 97 -6.10 -14.13 6.79
CA GLY A 97 -5.09 -13.07 6.84
C GLY A 97 -4.61 -12.57 5.49
N THR A 98 -5.33 -12.89 4.41
CA THR A 98 -4.98 -12.47 3.05
C THR A 98 -5.85 -11.31 2.59
N PHE A 99 -5.27 -10.41 1.79
CA PHE A 99 -6.01 -9.33 1.15
C PHE A 99 -6.27 -9.68 -0.32
N THR A 100 -7.49 -9.46 -0.79
CA THR A 100 -7.82 -9.56 -2.23
C THR A 100 -8.25 -8.19 -2.71
N ILE A 101 -7.58 -7.66 -3.72
CA ILE A 101 -7.93 -6.34 -4.29
C ILE A 101 -9.14 -6.53 -5.19
N THR A 102 -10.25 -5.87 -4.86
CA THR A 102 -11.50 -5.92 -5.61
C THR A 102 -11.68 -4.71 -6.52
N ARG A 103 -11.06 -3.59 -6.17
CA ARG A 103 -11.11 -2.33 -6.91
C ARG A 103 -9.84 -1.54 -6.69
N THR A 104 -9.27 -0.99 -7.76
CA THR A 104 -8.05 -0.18 -7.69
C THR A 104 -8.32 1.22 -8.19
N ASP A 105 -7.96 2.21 -7.37
CA ASP A 105 -7.84 3.62 -7.74
C ASP A 105 -9.07 4.21 -8.46
N ASP A 106 -10.26 3.92 -7.94
CA ASP A 106 -11.49 4.38 -8.56
C ASP A 106 -11.80 5.85 -8.23
N ILE A 107 -11.90 6.65 -9.29
CA ILE A 107 -12.18 8.09 -9.26
C ILE A 107 -13.54 8.44 -9.88
N LYS A 108 -14.44 7.48 -10.09
CA LYS A 108 -15.76 7.73 -10.71
C LYS A 108 -16.58 8.76 -9.92
N HIS A 109 -16.40 8.82 -8.61
CA HIS A 109 -17.04 9.80 -7.74
C HIS A 109 -16.59 11.25 -8.01
N LEU A 110 -15.48 11.47 -8.72
CA LEU A 110 -14.99 12.79 -9.13
C LEU A 110 -15.50 13.21 -10.52
N LYS A 111 -16.00 12.28 -11.32
CA LYS A 111 -16.50 12.56 -12.68
C LYS A 111 -17.98 12.90 -12.59
N SER A 112 -18.27 14.20 -12.50
CA SER A 112 -19.59 14.80 -12.68
C SER A 112 -19.92 14.98 -14.16
#